data_AF-A0A7C7XWN4-F1
#
_entry.id   AF-A0A7C7XWN4-F1
#
_cell.length_a   1.000
_cell.length_b   1.000
_cell.length_c   1.000
_cell.angle_alpha   90.00
_cell.angle_beta   90.00
_cell.angle_gamma   90.00
#
_symmetry.space_group_name_H-M   'P 1'
#
loop_
_entity.id
_entity.type
_entity.pdbx_description
1 polymer ?
#
loop_
_entity_poly.entity_id
_entity_poly.type
_entity_poly.pdbx_seq_one_letter_code
_entity_poly.pdbx_strand_id
1 'polypeptide(L)'
;MTSDTQPLIRVVGPPFAGVIQQTGASPDSSTLLEVFADGSVFVYSGKVEYGQGIRNGFAQMVASVLERDAEDIHVILADTARVPFDRGTTGSASTRTVGVQLAKAAEAAKAVIAKGLKTGDDVGIEIEISGDDDGVAVDLFNSLTPHKGAARIDGAERVTGSAVYAHDFALEGTAHGRLIRPPSNGAKLVRLDGTRAEQVPGFIKLVQVDDLVGVVAETKEAADRAASFVRARWDESPDDVSDWSMPAALDDRASEPVFLRDDGNALEDLAGAAQVISGTYYAPYVANAQMEPSAASARWNDDGTLTVWCSNRAPFSEQAMLASALGIDAEKIRVITQEVGGSFGTKSQSVSLEAAILARETGRTVKIAYSREEEFSTSTVRPAALMEINAGVDEAGMLVAWDYTAFHAGDNAFRGRRGADSPYDAPGTRIRVADSPSPLPHGSYRSLGGAVNHFGREVHIDVIARQLEIDPLEFRLNNLSHPRYRRVLENVAAMSVWQSRTNLHVYNIGFGIAVGFDAGSYVAQVV
;
A
#
# COMPACT_ATOMS: atom_id res chain seq x y z
N MET A 1 -3.64 -1.33 30.52
CA MET A 1 -2.94 -0.88 31.75
C MET A 1 -3.28 0.59 31.97
N THR A 2 -3.53 0.96 33.22
CA THR A 2 -3.95 2.29 33.68
C THR A 2 -2.87 3.34 33.41
N SER A 3 -3.29 4.54 33.03
CA SER A 3 -2.49 5.70 32.59
C SER A 3 -1.59 6.36 33.64
N ASP A 4 -1.43 5.77 34.83
CA ASP A 4 -0.98 6.52 36.01
C ASP A 4 0.45 6.19 36.48
N THR A 5 1.13 5.23 35.85
CA THR A 5 2.57 5.01 36.08
C THR A 5 3.39 5.80 35.08
N GLN A 6 4.23 6.73 35.56
CA GLN A 6 5.20 7.43 34.71
C GLN A 6 6.31 6.48 34.24
N PRO A 7 6.80 6.63 32.99
CA PRO A 7 7.95 5.88 32.52
C PRO A 7 9.22 6.30 33.28
N LEU A 8 10.14 5.36 33.46
CA LEU A 8 11.49 5.67 33.97
C LEU A 8 12.29 6.45 32.93
N ILE A 9 12.23 5.97 31.69
CA ILE A 9 12.91 6.57 30.54
C ILE A 9 11.88 6.79 29.45
N ARG A 10 11.86 8.01 28.91
CA ARG A 10 11.18 8.36 27.67
C ARG A 10 12.21 8.82 26.66
N VAL A 11 12.21 8.23 25.48
CA VAL A 11 13.03 8.69 24.36
C VAL A 11 12.12 9.38 23.36
N VAL A 12 12.41 10.65 23.10
CA VAL A 12 11.73 11.48 22.12
C VAL A 12 12.65 11.74 20.93
N GLY A 13 12.05 11.96 19.77
CA GLY A 13 12.76 12.35 18.58
C GLY A 13 11.81 12.61 17.42
N PRO A 14 12.31 13.07 16.27
CA PRO A 14 11.46 13.33 15.12
C PRO A 14 10.75 12.03 14.69
N PRO A 15 9.53 12.05 14.14
CA PRO A 15 8.77 10.83 13.84
C PRO A 15 9.42 9.88 12.83
N PHE A 16 10.24 10.44 11.93
CA PHE A 16 10.83 9.72 10.83
C PHE A 16 11.93 10.52 10.11
N ALA A 17 13.16 10.01 10.07
CA ALA A 17 14.26 10.58 9.27
C ALA A 17 13.91 10.76 7.78
N GLY A 18 13.16 9.81 7.21
CA GLY A 18 12.77 9.85 5.80
C GLY A 18 11.63 10.82 5.48
N VAL A 19 10.90 11.34 6.48
CA VAL A 19 9.89 12.40 6.26
C VAL A 19 10.65 13.68 6.00
N ILE A 20 11.68 13.98 6.80
CA ILE A 20 12.58 15.12 6.61
C ILE A 20 13.19 15.11 5.20
N GLN A 21 13.73 13.95 4.76
CA GLN A 21 14.31 13.80 3.42
C GLN A 21 13.29 13.96 2.27
N GLN A 22 12.00 13.71 2.49
CA GLN A 22 10.98 13.76 1.45
C GLN A 22 10.09 15.02 1.49
N THR A 23 10.07 15.77 2.60
CA THR A 23 9.21 16.96 2.77
C THR A 23 9.99 18.25 2.92
N GLY A 24 11.26 18.18 3.31
CA GLY A 24 12.04 19.34 3.72
C GLY A 24 11.57 19.97 5.04
N ALA A 25 10.61 19.37 5.76
CA ALA A 25 10.11 19.86 7.04
C ALA A 25 10.31 18.79 8.13
N SER A 26 10.90 19.20 9.26
CA SER A 26 10.97 18.35 10.46
C SER A 26 9.62 18.42 11.19
N PRO A 27 8.89 17.30 11.33
CA PRO A 27 7.78 17.28 12.27
C PRO A 27 8.33 17.45 13.70
N ASP A 28 7.47 17.87 14.62
CA ASP A 28 7.82 18.02 16.02
C ASP A 28 8.29 16.69 16.63
N SER A 29 9.23 16.78 17.58
CA SER A 29 9.68 15.63 18.37
C SER A 29 8.50 14.94 19.06
N SER A 30 8.55 13.62 19.08
CA SER A 30 7.47 12.77 19.57
C SER A 30 8.06 11.57 20.31
N THR A 31 7.28 10.97 21.22
CA THR A 31 7.70 9.78 21.95
C THR A 31 7.92 8.61 21.00
N LEU A 32 9.12 8.02 21.03
CA LEU A 32 9.50 6.86 20.22
C LEU A 32 9.54 5.59 21.07
N LEU A 33 10.01 5.71 22.31
CA LEU A 33 10.22 4.58 23.23
C LEU A 33 9.99 5.01 24.68
N GLU A 34 9.37 4.13 25.47
CA GLU A 34 9.24 4.28 26.92
C GLU A 34 9.66 2.99 27.62
N VAL A 35 10.42 3.12 28.71
CA VAL A 35 10.82 2.02 29.60
C VAL A 35 10.22 2.24 30.97
N PHE A 36 9.54 1.23 31.52
CA PHE A 36 8.90 1.27 32.82
C PHE A 36 9.69 0.49 33.89
N ALA A 37 9.36 0.76 35.16
CA ALA A 37 10.06 0.16 36.30
C ALA A 37 9.83 -1.35 36.45
N ASP A 38 8.73 -1.87 35.92
CA ASP A 38 8.45 -3.31 35.83
C ASP A 38 9.23 -4.00 34.69
N GLY A 39 10.00 -3.22 33.92
CA GLY A 39 10.75 -3.68 32.77
C GLY A 39 9.94 -3.72 31.48
N SER A 40 8.66 -3.35 31.46
CA SER A 40 7.93 -3.27 30.19
C SER A 40 8.51 -2.16 29.30
N VAL A 41 8.59 -2.42 27.99
CA VAL A 41 9.08 -1.46 27.00
C VAL A 41 8.00 -1.21 25.97
N PHE A 42 7.62 0.05 25.79
CA PHE A 42 6.66 0.46 24.77
C PHE A 42 7.38 1.20 23.66
N VAL A 43 7.06 0.87 22.41
CA VAL A 43 7.60 1.57 21.24
C VAL A 43 6.48 2.06 20.34
N TYR A 44 6.62 3.26 19.81
CA TYR A 44 5.52 3.98 19.16
C TYR A 44 5.86 4.26 17.69
N SER A 45 4.94 3.92 16.80
CA SER A 45 5.12 4.20 15.37
C SER A 45 3.79 4.49 14.67
N GLY A 46 3.78 5.52 13.82
CA GLY A 46 2.66 5.79 12.92
C GLY A 46 2.51 4.80 11.76
N LYS A 47 3.43 3.82 11.63
CA LYS A 47 3.30 2.74 10.64
C LYS A 47 2.15 1.80 10.99
N VAL A 48 1.58 1.18 9.97
CA VAL A 48 0.49 0.19 10.06
C VAL A 48 1.00 -1.19 9.67
N GLU A 49 0.68 -2.22 10.46
CA GLU A 49 0.86 -3.63 10.13
C GLU A 49 -0.33 -4.17 9.32
N TYR A 50 -0.07 -4.78 8.16
CA TYR A 50 -1.11 -5.42 7.35
C TYR A 50 -0.60 -6.64 6.58
N GLY A 51 0.43 -7.32 7.10
CA GLY A 51 0.97 -8.57 6.58
C GLY A 51 2.48 -8.58 6.33
N GLN A 52 3.13 -7.42 6.35
CA GLN A 52 4.57 -7.28 6.10
C GLN A 52 5.46 -7.64 7.29
N GLY A 53 4.91 -7.76 8.50
CA GLY A 53 5.67 -8.17 9.70
C GLY A 53 6.52 -7.06 10.35
N ILE A 54 6.13 -5.80 10.22
CA ILE A 54 6.81 -4.68 10.87
C ILE A 54 6.62 -4.69 12.39
N ARG A 55 5.49 -5.17 12.91
CA ARG A 55 5.29 -5.22 14.37
C ARG A 55 6.34 -6.12 15.01
N ASN A 56 6.48 -7.32 14.46
CA ASN A 56 7.53 -8.27 14.85
C ASN A 56 8.94 -7.73 14.56
N GLY A 57 9.14 -7.14 13.38
CA GLY A 57 10.44 -6.56 13.00
C GLY A 57 10.91 -5.49 13.99
N PHE A 58 10.06 -4.52 14.33
CA PHE A 58 10.39 -3.46 15.29
C PHE A 58 10.69 -4.01 16.67
N ALA A 59 9.88 -4.95 17.16
CA ALA A 59 10.12 -5.61 18.44
C ALA A 59 11.48 -6.31 18.47
N GLN A 60 11.82 -7.10 17.44
CA GLN A 60 13.11 -7.79 17.34
C GLN A 60 14.29 -6.82 17.30
N MET A 61 14.18 -5.70 16.57
CA MET A 61 15.24 -4.71 16.49
C MET A 61 15.53 -4.07 17.86
N VAL A 62 14.47 -3.68 18.58
CA VAL A 62 14.58 -3.06 19.90
C VAL A 62 15.04 -4.07 20.96
N ALA A 63 14.49 -5.28 20.93
CA ALA A 63 14.86 -6.37 21.82
C ALA A 63 16.33 -6.77 21.68
N SER A 64 16.85 -6.84 20.45
CA SER A 64 18.27 -7.12 20.18
C SER A 64 19.19 -6.06 20.78
N VAL A 65 18.77 -4.79 20.80
CA VAL A 65 19.55 -3.70 21.40
C VAL A 65 19.52 -3.77 22.92
N LEU A 66 18.31 -3.89 23.49
CA LEU A 66 18.10 -3.91 24.94
C LEU A 66 18.48 -5.24 25.60
N GLU A 67 18.87 -6.25 24.82
CA GLU A 67 19.20 -7.61 25.29
C GLU A 67 18.01 -8.25 26.02
N ARG A 68 16.82 -8.19 25.41
CA ARG A 68 15.56 -8.73 25.94
C ARG A 68 14.87 -9.66 24.96
N ASP A 69 13.82 -10.33 25.42
CA ASP A 69 12.92 -11.07 24.54
C ASP A 69 11.98 -10.14 23.78
N ALA A 70 11.68 -10.47 22.52
CA ALA A 70 10.82 -9.64 21.68
C ALA A 70 9.38 -9.54 22.21
N GLU A 71 8.95 -10.51 23.03
CA GLU A 71 7.63 -10.54 23.69
C GLU A 71 7.49 -9.46 24.78
N ASP A 72 8.61 -8.97 25.34
CA ASP A 72 8.63 -7.87 26.31
C ASP A 72 8.48 -6.48 25.65
N ILE A 73 8.52 -6.42 24.31
CA ILE A 73 8.46 -5.16 23.55
C ILE A 73 7.04 -4.94 23.02
N HIS A 74 6.32 -4.00 23.64
CA HIS A 74 4.97 -3.61 23.26
C HIS A 74 4.98 -2.56 22.15
N VAL A 75 4.72 -2.98 20.92
CA VAL A 75 4.68 -2.09 19.76
C VAL A 75 3.30 -1.45 19.61
N ILE A 76 3.20 -0.14 19.79
CA ILE A 76 1.99 0.66 19.57
C ILE A 76 2.03 1.24 18.15
N LEU A 77 1.04 0.87 17.34
CA LEU A 77 0.94 1.25 15.94
C LEU A 77 -0.33 2.06 15.69
N ALA A 78 -0.24 3.02 14.78
CA ALA A 78 -1.38 3.53 14.01
C ALA A 78 -2.58 4.10 14.79
N ASP A 79 -2.32 4.76 15.92
CA ASP A 79 -3.29 5.53 16.70
C ASP A 79 -2.85 6.99 16.74
N THR A 80 -3.54 7.88 16.00
CA THR A 80 -3.10 9.26 15.76
C THR A 80 -2.95 10.11 17.02
N ALA A 81 -3.52 9.68 18.16
CA ALA A 81 -3.36 10.36 19.44
C ALA A 81 -2.17 9.85 20.29
N ARG A 82 -1.54 8.73 19.90
CA ARG A 82 -0.52 8.06 20.71
C ARG A 82 0.83 7.91 20.02
N VAL A 83 0.83 7.95 18.68
CA VAL A 83 2.03 7.64 17.90
C VAL A 83 2.55 8.86 17.16
N PRO A 84 3.85 8.89 16.83
CA PRO A 84 4.42 9.90 15.96
C PRO A 84 3.69 10.03 14.63
N PHE A 85 3.63 11.26 14.09
CA PHE A 85 3.08 11.49 12.74
C PHE A 85 3.79 10.63 11.69
N ASP A 86 3.03 9.94 10.85
CA ASP A 86 3.56 9.17 9.74
C ASP A 86 2.64 9.26 8.50
N ARG A 87 3.23 9.31 7.32
CA ARG A 87 2.53 9.34 6.03
C ARG A 87 1.86 8.00 5.65
N GLY A 88 2.12 6.95 6.41
CA GLY A 88 1.61 5.60 6.22
C GLY A 88 2.68 4.59 5.80
N THR A 89 2.28 3.32 5.76
CA THR A 89 3.15 2.23 5.31
C THR A 89 3.12 2.15 3.79
N THR A 90 4.28 2.33 3.15
CA THR A 90 4.45 2.19 1.69
C THR A 90 5.86 1.69 1.34
N GLY A 91 6.02 1.13 0.14
CA GLY A 91 7.34 0.88 -0.47
C GLY A 91 8.26 -0.10 0.27
N SER A 92 7.73 -0.89 1.19
CA SER A 92 8.51 -1.81 2.05
C SER A 92 9.63 -1.12 2.86
N ALA A 93 9.48 0.18 3.14
CA ALA A 93 10.54 0.97 3.76
C ALA A 93 10.55 0.90 5.30
N SER A 94 9.43 0.53 5.94
CA SER A 94 9.22 0.70 7.39
C SER A 94 10.35 0.12 8.25
N THR A 95 10.74 -1.14 8.04
CA THR A 95 11.83 -1.78 8.82
C THR A 95 13.18 -1.10 8.59
N ARG A 96 13.51 -0.78 7.34
CA ARG A 96 14.79 -0.15 6.98
C ARG A 96 14.95 1.26 7.56
N THR A 97 13.84 1.92 7.88
CA THR A 97 13.85 3.34 8.17
C THR A 97 13.37 3.61 9.60
N VAL A 98 12.10 3.36 9.91
CA VAL A 98 11.56 3.50 11.28
C VAL A 98 12.20 2.48 12.22
N GLY A 99 12.41 1.25 11.76
CA GLY A 99 13.02 0.20 12.60
C GLY A 99 14.41 0.60 13.10
N VAL A 100 15.23 1.21 12.24
CA VAL A 100 16.55 1.73 12.61
C VAL A 100 16.44 2.85 13.63
N GLN A 101 15.48 3.75 13.46
CA GLN A 101 15.24 4.83 14.41
C GLN A 101 14.83 4.31 15.80
N LEU A 102 13.97 3.29 15.85
CA LEU A 102 13.61 2.65 17.11
C LEU A 102 14.81 1.95 17.75
N ALA A 103 15.71 1.36 16.96
CA ALA A 103 16.95 0.79 17.47
C ALA A 103 17.89 1.87 18.04
N LYS A 104 17.98 3.07 17.42
CA LYS A 104 18.70 4.22 17.98
C LYS A 104 18.09 4.69 19.31
N ALA A 105 16.76 4.76 19.39
CA ALA A 105 16.07 5.11 20.64
C ALA A 105 16.37 4.08 21.75
N ALA A 106 16.42 2.79 21.39
CA ALA A 106 16.78 1.73 22.32
C ALA A 106 18.24 1.84 22.81
N GLU A 107 19.20 2.20 21.96
CA GLU A 107 20.60 2.44 22.35
C GLU A 107 20.71 3.61 23.34
N ALA A 108 19.98 4.70 23.09
CA ALA A 108 19.93 5.85 23.99
C ALA A 108 19.40 5.46 25.39
N ALA A 109 18.32 4.67 25.43
CA ALA A 109 17.78 4.14 26.68
C ALA A 109 18.79 3.21 27.37
N LYS A 110 19.43 2.28 26.63
CA LYS A 110 20.45 1.35 27.15
C LYS A 110 21.63 2.09 27.78
N ALA A 111 22.10 3.17 27.15
CA ALA A 111 23.19 3.98 27.67
C ALA A 111 22.86 4.66 29.00
N VAL A 112 21.59 5.03 29.22
CA VAL A 112 21.12 5.56 30.52
C VAL A 112 21.00 4.45 31.56
N ILE A 113 20.43 3.30 31.18
CA ILE A 113 20.34 2.11 32.06
C ILE A 113 21.73 1.68 32.54
N ALA A 114 22.72 1.64 31.64
CA ALA A 114 24.10 1.25 31.95
C ALA A 114 24.83 2.20 32.90
N LYS A 115 24.41 3.47 32.99
CA LYS A 115 24.97 4.44 33.95
C LYS A 115 24.48 4.23 35.39
N GLY A 116 23.56 3.28 35.60
CA GLY A 116 23.02 2.91 36.91
C GLY A 116 21.96 3.90 37.38
N LEU A 117 20.70 3.64 36.98
CA LEU A 117 19.55 4.33 37.54
C LEU A 117 19.49 4.08 39.06
N LYS A 118 19.50 5.13 39.87
CA LYS A 118 19.33 5.05 41.32
C LYS A 118 17.85 4.96 41.63
N THR A 119 17.41 3.85 42.21
CA THR A 119 16.02 3.62 42.57
C THR A 119 15.50 4.69 43.53
N GLY A 120 14.46 5.41 43.10
CA GLY A 120 13.72 6.39 43.91
C GLY A 120 13.65 7.79 43.28
N ASP A 121 14.74 8.27 42.66
CA ASP A 121 14.86 9.66 42.16
C ASP A 121 14.87 9.75 40.61
N ASP A 122 15.11 8.64 39.90
CA ASP A 122 15.26 8.60 38.43
C ASP A 122 13.95 8.18 37.72
N VAL A 123 12.87 8.93 37.94
CA VAL A 123 11.59 8.76 37.21
C VAL A 123 11.45 9.91 36.20
N GLY A 124 11.05 9.59 34.97
CA GLY A 124 10.77 10.61 33.94
C GLY A 124 12.00 11.17 33.24
N ILE A 125 13.07 10.39 33.06
CA ILE A 125 14.22 10.81 32.25
C ILE A 125 13.79 10.91 30.79
N GLU A 126 13.82 12.12 30.24
CA GLU A 126 13.57 12.37 28.82
C GLU A 126 14.88 12.50 28.05
N ILE A 127 15.02 11.73 26.97
CA ILE A 127 16.20 11.74 26.08
C ILE A 127 15.73 12.14 24.69
N GLU A 128 16.30 13.20 24.14
CA GLU A 128 16.05 13.58 22.74
C GLU A 128 17.14 13.00 21.84
N ILE A 129 16.73 12.30 20.77
CA ILE A 129 17.63 11.78 19.73
C ILE A 129 17.44 12.55 18.42
N SER A 130 18.52 12.75 17.66
CA SER A 130 18.43 13.35 16.33
C SER A 130 17.81 12.37 15.32
N GLY A 131 17.18 12.94 14.28
CA GLY A 131 16.64 12.17 13.16
C GLY A 131 17.65 11.86 12.06
N ASP A 132 18.87 12.38 12.14
CA ASP A 132 19.83 12.28 11.04
C ASP A 132 20.43 10.87 10.93
N ASP A 133 20.67 10.45 9.69
CA ASP A 133 21.45 9.25 9.39
C ASP A 133 22.94 9.62 9.43
N ASP A 134 23.53 9.49 10.60
CA ASP A 134 24.96 9.67 10.91
C ASP A 134 25.85 8.51 10.45
N GLY A 135 25.33 7.60 9.59
CA GLY A 135 26.04 6.42 9.11
C GLY A 135 26.02 5.24 10.09
N VAL A 136 25.57 5.45 11.33
CA VAL A 136 25.43 4.41 12.36
C VAL A 136 24.30 3.42 12.00
N ALA A 137 23.36 3.82 11.14
CA ALA A 137 22.19 3.03 10.75
C ALA A 137 22.54 1.68 10.09
N VAL A 138 23.55 1.66 9.21
CA VAL A 138 23.93 0.45 8.46
C VAL A 138 24.65 -0.54 9.36
N ASP A 139 25.57 -0.05 10.19
CA ASP A 139 26.31 -0.88 11.14
C ASP A 139 25.38 -1.47 12.21
N LEU A 140 24.46 -0.65 12.73
CA LEU A 140 23.45 -1.10 13.68
C LEU A 140 22.52 -2.15 13.04
N PHE A 141 22.04 -1.92 11.82
CA PHE A 141 21.18 -2.90 11.14
C PHE A 141 21.91 -4.24 10.91
N ASN A 142 23.20 -4.20 10.59
CA ASN A 142 24.02 -5.40 10.39
C ASN A 142 24.39 -6.09 11.71
N SER A 143 24.43 -5.38 12.84
CA SER A 143 24.71 -5.94 14.16
C SER A 143 23.49 -6.58 14.83
N LEU A 144 22.29 -6.31 14.32
CA LEU A 144 21.07 -6.94 14.82
C LEU A 144 21.14 -8.45 14.59
N THR A 145 20.92 -9.21 15.65
CA THR A 145 20.94 -10.66 15.55
C THR A 145 19.62 -11.14 14.96
N PRO A 146 19.61 -11.82 13.80
CA PRO A 146 18.37 -12.39 13.28
C PRO A 146 17.90 -13.47 14.24
N HIS A 147 16.75 -13.26 14.89
CA HIS A 147 16.08 -14.31 15.65
C HIS A 147 15.57 -15.39 14.67
N LYS A 148 16.45 -16.32 14.30
CA LYS A 148 16.09 -17.45 13.44
C LYS A 148 15.06 -18.32 14.16
N GLY A 149 13.88 -18.46 13.56
CA GLY A 149 12.85 -19.40 14.02
C GLY A 149 11.93 -18.89 15.14
N ALA A 150 12.01 -17.62 15.55
CA ALA A 150 11.03 -17.06 16.48
C ALA A 150 9.66 -16.93 15.78
N ALA A 151 8.61 -17.40 16.45
CA ALA A 151 7.24 -17.13 16.03
C ALA A 151 7.00 -15.61 16.02
N ARG A 152 6.06 -15.15 15.19
CA ARG A 152 5.66 -13.75 15.23
C ARG A 152 5.05 -13.42 16.59
N ILE A 153 5.40 -12.28 17.18
CA ILE A 153 4.79 -11.82 18.44
C ILE A 153 3.27 -11.61 18.33
N ASP A 154 2.77 -11.29 17.13
CA ASP A 154 1.34 -11.17 16.80
C ASP A 154 0.76 -12.46 16.17
N GLY A 155 1.55 -13.53 16.14
CA GLY A 155 1.19 -14.78 15.48
C GLY A 155 0.08 -15.53 16.20
N ALA A 156 0.17 -15.62 17.53
CA ALA A 156 -0.81 -16.34 18.35
C ALA A 156 -2.23 -15.81 18.14
N GLU A 157 -2.42 -14.49 18.26
CA GLU A 157 -3.72 -13.85 18.10
C GLU A 157 -4.34 -14.09 16.72
N ARG A 158 -3.51 -14.14 15.67
CA ARG A 158 -3.96 -14.36 14.30
C ARG A 158 -4.40 -15.81 14.06
N VAL A 159 -3.70 -16.80 14.65
CA VAL A 159 -4.03 -18.22 14.43
C VAL A 159 -5.13 -18.73 15.36
N THR A 160 -5.39 -18.06 16.48
CA THR A 160 -6.50 -18.37 17.39
C THR A 160 -7.79 -17.62 17.05
N GLY A 161 -7.71 -16.59 16.20
CA GLY A 161 -8.84 -15.71 15.88
C GLY A 161 -9.13 -14.65 16.95
N SER A 162 -8.20 -14.38 17.86
CA SER A 162 -8.35 -13.30 18.86
C SER A 162 -7.85 -11.94 18.38
N ALA A 163 -7.16 -11.88 17.24
CA ALA A 163 -6.81 -10.62 16.58
C ALA A 163 -8.09 -9.89 16.13
N VAL A 164 -8.22 -8.60 16.49
CA VAL A 164 -9.41 -7.80 16.22
C VAL A 164 -9.21 -6.95 14.96
N TYR A 165 -9.96 -7.24 13.91
CA TYR A 165 -10.02 -6.45 12.69
C TYR A 165 -11.15 -5.41 12.77
N ALA A 166 -11.23 -4.49 11.80
CA ALA A 166 -12.30 -3.48 11.79
C ALA A 166 -13.71 -4.10 11.66
N HIS A 167 -13.82 -5.24 10.99
CA HIS A 167 -15.06 -6.03 10.91
C HIS A 167 -15.44 -6.71 12.22
N ASP A 168 -14.51 -6.92 13.14
CA ASP A 168 -14.79 -7.53 14.46
C ASP A 168 -15.07 -6.45 15.51
N PHE A 169 -14.40 -5.30 15.38
CA PHE A 169 -14.49 -4.22 16.35
C PHE A 169 -15.90 -3.65 16.49
N ALA A 170 -16.42 -3.61 17.72
CA ALA A 170 -17.63 -2.90 18.08
C ALA A 170 -17.57 -2.47 19.55
N LEU A 171 -18.10 -1.30 19.86
CA LEU A 171 -18.38 -0.88 21.23
C LEU A 171 -19.78 -1.35 21.64
N GLU A 172 -20.04 -1.45 22.94
CA GLU A 172 -21.39 -1.66 23.44
C GLU A 172 -22.34 -0.57 22.91
N GLY A 173 -23.51 -0.98 22.42
CA GLY A 173 -24.52 -0.06 21.86
C GLY A 173 -24.20 0.50 20.46
N THR A 174 -23.17 -0.02 19.77
CA THR A 174 -22.87 0.31 18.37
C THR A 174 -24.04 -0.03 17.47
N ALA A 175 -24.51 0.96 16.70
CA ALA A 175 -25.50 0.76 15.65
C ALA A 175 -24.81 0.35 14.33
N HIS A 176 -25.58 -0.25 13.43
CA HIS A 176 -25.11 -0.74 12.14
C HIS A 176 -25.65 0.09 10.99
N GLY A 177 -24.75 0.58 10.15
CA GLY A 177 -25.04 1.31 8.92
C GLY A 177 -24.99 0.42 7.69
N ARG A 178 -25.94 0.58 6.77
CA ARG A 178 -25.95 -0.02 5.44
C ARG A 178 -26.16 1.07 4.39
N LEU A 179 -25.22 1.21 3.46
CA LEU A 179 -25.35 2.21 2.40
C LEU A 179 -26.24 1.73 1.25
N ILE A 180 -26.89 2.69 0.61
CA ILE A 180 -27.59 2.50 -0.65
C ILE A 180 -26.68 3.07 -1.74
N ARG A 181 -25.95 2.17 -2.39
CA ARG A 181 -24.92 2.54 -3.37
C ARG A 181 -25.57 3.11 -4.64
N PRO A 182 -24.97 4.14 -5.26
CA PRO A 182 -25.35 4.54 -6.61
C PRO A 182 -25.05 3.42 -7.61
N PRO A 183 -25.79 3.34 -8.73
CA PRO A 183 -25.59 2.32 -9.77
C PRO A 183 -24.29 2.51 -10.58
N SER A 184 -23.76 3.74 -10.64
CA SER A 184 -22.56 4.11 -11.39
C SER A 184 -21.79 5.24 -10.71
N ASN A 185 -20.51 5.39 -11.05
CA ASN A 185 -19.66 6.45 -10.50
C ASN A 185 -20.15 7.83 -10.95
N GLY A 186 -20.25 8.77 -10.02
CA GLY A 186 -20.71 10.13 -10.31
C GLY A 186 -22.22 10.30 -10.46
N ALA A 187 -23.01 9.23 -10.32
CA ALA A 187 -24.47 9.32 -10.35
C ALA A 187 -25.02 10.24 -9.24
N LYS A 188 -26.09 10.97 -9.56
CA LYS A 188 -26.71 11.97 -8.68
C LYS A 188 -28.06 11.52 -8.16
N LEU A 189 -28.32 11.69 -6.88
CA LEU A 189 -29.58 11.26 -6.29
C LEU A 189 -30.73 12.19 -6.73
N VAL A 190 -31.76 11.62 -7.36
CA VAL A 190 -32.93 12.37 -7.85
C VAL A 190 -34.12 12.20 -6.91
N ARG A 191 -34.31 10.99 -6.39
CA ARG A 191 -35.44 10.67 -5.52
C ARG A 191 -35.08 9.57 -4.54
N LEU A 192 -35.57 9.72 -3.31
CA LEU A 192 -35.41 8.74 -2.24
C LEU A 192 -36.78 8.45 -1.61
N ASP A 193 -37.10 7.17 -1.43
CA ASP A 193 -38.25 6.69 -0.68
C ASP A 193 -37.79 5.58 0.29
N GLY A 194 -37.96 5.83 1.58
CA GLY A 194 -37.64 4.89 2.65
C GLY A 194 -38.83 4.52 3.54
N THR A 195 -40.07 4.85 3.16
CA THR A 195 -41.24 4.68 4.03
C THR A 195 -41.39 3.23 4.52
N ARG A 196 -41.02 2.24 3.69
CA ARG A 196 -41.02 0.82 4.08
C ARG A 196 -39.83 0.43 4.97
N ALA A 197 -38.68 1.09 4.81
CA ALA A 197 -37.49 0.84 5.62
C ALA A 197 -37.72 1.26 7.08
N GLU A 198 -38.43 2.37 7.30
CA GLU A 198 -38.78 2.91 8.63
C GLU A 198 -39.64 1.95 9.47
N GLN A 199 -40.35 1.02 8.82
CA GLN A 199 -41.21 0.04 9.50
C GLN A 199 -40.45 -1.20 9.97
N VAL A 200 -39.15 -1.32 9.69
CA VAL A 200 -38.34 -2.46 10.12
C VAL A 200 -38.03 -2.34 11.62
N PRO A 201 -38.33 -3.37 12.44
CA PRO A 201 -37.94 -3.37 13.85
C PRO A 201 -36.43 -3.15 14.02
N GLY A 202 -36.06 -2.25 14.94
CA GLY A 202 -34.67 -1.84 15.16
C GLY A 202 -34.15 -0.78 14.19
N PHE A 203 -34.97 -0.27 13.25
CA PHE A 203 -34.62 0.90 12.44
C PHE A 203 -34.38 2.12 13.34
N ILE A 204 -33.30 2.85 13.07
CA ILE A 204 -32.94 4.08 13.80
C ILE A 204 -33.19 5.30 12.90
N LYS A 205 -32.57 5.35 11.71
CA LYS A 205 -32.67 6.50 10.82
C LYS A 205 -32.33 6.12 9.38
N LEU A 206 -33.03 6.75 8.43
CA LEU A 206 -32.58 6.88 7.05
C LEU A 206 -31.85 8.22 6.94
N VAL A 207 -30.57 8.14 6.58
CA VAL A 207 -29.68 9.30 6.45
C VAL A 207 -29.51 9.61 4.98
N GLN A 208 -29.65 10.89 4.65
CA GLN A 208 -29.30 11.46 3.36
C GLN A 208 -28.46 12.71 3.59
N VAL A 209 -27.22 12.72 3.09
CA VAL A 209 -26.33 13.89 3.07
C VAL A 209 -25.76 13.99 1.66
N ASP A 210 -26.16 15.03 0.93
CA ASP A 210 -25.93 15.14 -0.52
C ASP A 210 -26.39 13.86 -1.26
N ASP A 211 -25.48 13.20 -1.97
CA ASP A 211 -25.72 11.94 -2.68
C ASP A 211 -25.51 10.69 -1.79
N LEU A 212 -24.98 10.84 -0.57
CA LEU A 212 -24.79 9.72 0.36
C LEU A 212 -26.13 9.34 0.98
N VAL A 213 -26.53 8.08 0.78
CA VAL A 213 -27.73 7.49 1.37
C VAL A 213 -27.36 6.27 2.19
N GLY A 214 -27.82 6.21 3.44
CA GLY A 214 -27.60 5.05 4.30
C GLY A 214 -28.72 4.84 5.31
N VAL A 215 -28.97 3.59 5.67
CA VAL A 215 -29.86 3.22 6.76
C VAL A 215 -29.03 2.85 7.98
N VAL A 216 -29.44 3.32 9.16
CA VAL A 216 -28.86 2.93 10.44
C VAL A 216 -29.90 2.15 11.23
N ALA A 217 -29.50 1.03 11.83
CA ALA A 217 -30.35 0.19 12.67
C ALA A 217 -29.56 -0.39 13.86
N GLU A 218 -30.27 -0.94 14.85
CA GLU A 218 -29.68 -1.52 16.07
C GLU A 218 -28.83 -2.76 15.79
N THR A 219 -29.18 -3.55 14.78
CA THR A 219 -28.44 -4.75 14.37
C THR A 219 -28.11 -4.72 12.89
N LYS A 220 -27.11 -5.49 12.49
CA LYS A 220 -26.73 -5.65 11.08
C LYS A 220 -27.90 -6.17 10.23
N GLU A 221 -28.64 -7.16 10.73
CA GLU A 221 -29.75 -7.80 10.01
C GLU A 221 -30.91 -6.83 9.80
N ALA A 222 -31.16 -5.94 10.78
CA ALA A 222 -32.15 -4.89 10.65
C ALA A 222 -31.72 -3.84 9.62
N ALA A 223 -30.44 -3.44 9.62
CA ALA A 223 -29.89 -2.49 8.65
C ALA A 223 -29.97 -3.03 7.22
N ASP A 224 -29.56 -4.29 7.01
CA ASP A 224 -29.63 -4.96 5.70
C ASP A 224 -31.08 -5.07 5.19
N ARG A 225 -32.01 -5.47 6.08
CA ARG A 225 -33.43 -5.58 5.74
C ARG A 225 -34.03 -4.23 5.39
N ALA A 226 -33.78 -3.21 6.20
CA ALA A 226 -34.29 -1.87 5.97
C ALA A 226 -33.73 -1.28 4.67
N ALA A 227 -32.43 -1.44 4.40
CA ALA A 227 -31.80 -1.02 3.16
C ALA A 227 -32.45 -1.66 1.93
N SER A 228 -32.84 -2.93 1.98
CA SER A 228 -33.53 -3.63 0.87
C SER A 228 -34.89 -3.01 0.50
N PHE A 229 -35.52 -2.28 1.41
CA PHE A 229 -36.78 -1.59 1.20
C PHE A 229 -36.64 -0.14 0.72
N VAL A 230 -35.44 0.42 0.78
CA VAL A 230 -35.18 1.76 0.24
C VAL A 230 -35.28 1.71 -1.28
N ARG A 231 -35.88 2.76 -1.86
CA ARG A 231 -35.96 2.98 -3.29
C ARG A 231 -35.32 4.32 -3.62
N ALA A 232 -34.18 4.26 -4.28
CA ALA A 232 -33.45 5.42 -4.76
C ALA A 232 -33.52 5.47 -6.29
N ARG A 233 -33.74 6.66 -6.85
CA ARG A 233 -33.60 6.94 -8.28
C ARG A 233 -32.39 7.85 -8.45
N TRP A 234 -31.54 7.47 -9.38
CA TRP A 234 -30.31 8.18 -9.70
C TRP A 234 -30.37 8.73 -11.12
N ASP A 235 -29.71 9.85 -11.35
CA ASP A 235 -29.35 10.36 -12.66
C ASP A 235 -27.94 9.89 -12.97
N GLU A 236 -27.77 9.21 -14.11
CA GLU A 236 -26.53 8.54 -14.50
C GLU A 236 -25.98 9.17 -15.78
N SER A 237 -24.66 9.27 -15.87
CA SER A 237 -24.01 9.61 -17.13
C SER A 237 -23.76 8.33 -17.93
N PRO A 238 -24.00 8.33 -19.25
CA PRO A 238 -23.69 7.16 -20.07
C PRO A 238 -22.18 6.92 -20.09
N ASP A 239 -21.78 5.66 -19.95
CA ASP A 239 -20.39 5.23 -20.16
C ASP A 239 -19.97 5.48 -21.62
N ASP A 240 -18.76 6.01 -21.82
CA ASP A 240 -18.22 6.35 -23.13
C ASP A 240 -17.13 5.36 -23.62
N VAL A 241 -16.85 4.32 -22.84
CA VAL A 241 -15.88 3.26 -23.13
C VAL A 241 -16.38 1.88 -22.71
N SER A 242 -15.84 0.84 -23.33
CA SER A 242 -16.07 -0.58 -23.01
C SER A 242 -14.75 -1.33 -22.94
N ASP A 243 -14.76 -2.58 -22.46
CA ASP A 243 -13.57 -3.45 -22.44
C ASP A 243 -12.86 -3.55 -23.80
N TRP A 244 -13.62 -3.49 -24.90
CA TRP A 244 -13.08 -3.58 -26.26
C TRP A 244 -12.45 -2.28 -26.77
N SER A 245 -13.00 -1.13 -26.36
CA SER A 245 -12.53 0.18 -26.80
C SER A 245 -11.48 0.80 -25.86
N MET A 246 -11.33 0.25 -24.64
CA MET A 246 -10.40 0.75 -23.64
C MET A 246 -8.94 0.82 -24.13
N PRO A 247 -8.39 -0.21 -24.82
CA PRO A 247 -7.00 -0.15 -25.27
C PRO A 247 -6.70 1.06 -26.15
N ALA A 248 -7.55 1.34 -27.15
CA ALA A 248 -7.39 2.50 -28.02
C ALA A 248 -7.62 3.83 -27.27
N ALA A 249 -8.65 3.87 -26.42
CA ALA A 249 -8.96 5.06 -25.63
C ALA A 249 -7.82 5.49 -24.70
N LEU A 250 -7.02 4.54 -24.21
CA LEU A 250 -5.88 4.84 -23.34
C LEU A 250 -4.80 5.68 -24.03
N ASP A 251 -4.53 5.42 -25.31
CA ASP A 251 -3.61 6.19 -26.14
C ASP A 251 -4.28 7.47 -26.68
N ASP A 252 -5.45 7.35 -27.31
CA ASP A 252 -6.17 8.47 -27.95
C ASP A 252 -6.45 9.65 -27.00
N ARG A 253 -6.60 9.36 -25.70
CA ARG A 253 -6.95 10.35 -24.66
C ARG A 253 -5.78 10.64 -23.71
N ALA A 254 -4.60 10.13 -24.03
CA ALA A 254 -3.43 10.29 -23.18
C ALA A 254 -3.03 11.76 -23.03
N SER A 255 -2.47 12.09 -21.87
CA SER A 255 -1.74 13.33 -21.67
C SER A 255 -0.46 13.36 -22.51
N GLU A 256 0.15 14.54 -22.64
CA GLU A 256 1.50 14.64 -23.18
C GLU A 256 2.46 13.70 -22.43
N PRO A 257 3.23 12.84 -23.12
CA PRO A 257 4.09 11.89 -22.45
C PRO A 257 5.24 12.54 -21.69
N VAL A 258 5.49 12.05 -20.47
CA VAL A 258 6.65 12.39 -19.67
C VAL A 258 7.80 11.48 -20.07
N PHE A 259 8.91 12.07 -20.50
CA PHE A 259 10.13 11.36 -20.84
C PHE A 259 10.87 10.95 -19.57
N LEU A 260 11.14 9.65 -19.43
CA LEU A 260 11.95 9.07 -18.37
C LEU A 260 13.42 8.94 -18.81
N ARG A 261 13.61 8.67 -20.09
CA ARG A 261 14.91 8.57 -20.76
C ARG A 261 14.73 8.95 -22.22
N ASP A 262 15.68 9.70 -22.76
CA ASP A 262 15.80 10.00 -24.18
C ASP A 262 17.27 10.19 -24.50
N ASP A 263 17.87 9.18 -25.13
CA ASP A 263 19.28 9.21 -25.51
C ASP A 263 19.51 10.04 -26.80
N GLY A 264 18.44 10.49 -27.46
CA GLY A 264 18.48 11.40 -28.62
C GLY A 264 18.70 10.72 -29.98
N ASN A 265 19.22 9.49 -29.99
CA ASN A 265 19.49 8.67 -31.18
C ASN A 265 18.48 7.52 -31.38
N ALA A 266 17.56 7.29 -30.45
CA ALA A 266 16.68 6.11 -30.48
C ALA A 266 15.91 5.93 -31.81
N LEU A 267 15.38 7.02 -32.38
CA LEU A 267 14.63 6.95 -33.65
C LEU A 267 15.53 6.73 -34.87
N GLU A 268 16.74 7.27 -34.85
CA GLU A 268 17.73 7.07 -35.91
C GLU A 268 18.24 5.63 -35.89
N ASP A 269 18.59 5.11 -34.72
CA ASP A 269 19.02 3.72 -34.54
C ASP A 269 17.90 2.74 -34.91
N LEU A 270 16.63 3.09 -34.66
CA LEU A 270 15.48 2.29 -35.08
C LEU A 270 15.36 2.24 -36.61
N ALA A 271 15.59 3.36 -37.30
CA ALA A 271 15.56 3.42 -38.75
C ALA A 271 16.75 2.69 -39.42
N GLY A 272 17.88 2.61 -38.72
CA GLY A 272 19.08 1.88 -39.14
C GLY A 272 19.11 0.40 -38.75
N ALA A 273 18.15 -0.08 -37.96
CA ALA A 273 18.10 -1.46 -37.48
C ALA A 273 17.92 -2.46 -38.64
N ALA A 274 18.52 -3.64 -38.51
CA ALA A 274 18.35 -4.71 -39.49
C ALA A 274 16.91 -5.24 -39.47
N GLN A 275 16.29 -5.30 -38.29
CA GLN A 275 14.86 -5.57 -38.12
C GLN A 275 14.28 -4.67 -37.03
N VAL A 276 13.06 -4.19 -37.26
CA VAL A 276 12.24 -3.53 -36.25
C VAL A 276 11.11 -4.47 -35.86
N ILE A 277 11.02 -4.78 -34.57
CA ILE A 277 9.98 -5.63 -34.00
C ILE A 277 9.10 -4.73 -33.13
N SER A 278 7.83 -4.62 -33.50
CA SER A 278 6.85 -3.76 -32.83
C SER A 278 5.80 -4.58 -32.09
N GLY A 279 5.35 -4.09 -30.95
CA GLY A 279 4.32 -4.74 -30.15
C GLY A 279 3.51 -3.77 -29.32
N THR A 280 2.22 -4.06 -29.21
CA THR A 280 1.28 -3.36 -28.33
C THR A 280 0.71 -4.35 -27.32
N TYR A 281 0.81 -4.03 -26.03
CA TYR A 281 0.45 -4.92 -24.93
C TYR A 281 -0.58 -4.26 -24.03
N TYR A 282 -1.74 -4.91 -23.86
CA TYR A 282 -2.80 -4.43 -22.99
C TYR A 282 -2.87 -5.21 -21.69
N ALA A 283 -2.93 -4.51 -20.56
CA ALA A 283 -3.21 -5.06 -19.25
C ALA A 283 -4.55 -4.52 -18.75
N PRO A 284 -5.56 -5.36 -18.48
CA PRO A 284 -6.85 -4.89 -18.00
C PRO A 284 -6.78 -4.44 -16.53
N TYR A 285 -7.86 -3.79 -16.10
CA TYR A 285 -8.13 -3.50 -14.69
C TYR A 285 -8.05 -4.77 -13.83
N VAL A 286 -7.46 -4.63 -12.64
CA VAL A 286 -7.40 -5.72 -11.66
C VAL A 286 -7.72 -5.18 -10.28
N ALA A 287 -8.67 -5.81 -9.59
CA ALA A 287 -8.98 -5.50 -8.21
C ALA A 287 -7.91 -6.05 -7.26
N ASN A 288 -7.59 -5.31 -6.21
CA ASN A 288 -6.63 -5.72 -5.17
C ASN A 288 -7.09 -6.96 -4.38
N ALA A 289 -8.40 -7.18 -4.27
CA ALA A 289 -9.03 -8.39 -3.74
C ALA A 289 -8.51 -8.87 -2.37
N GLN A 290 -8.14 -7.96 -1.49
CA GLN A 290 -7.78 -8.25 -0.10
C GLN A 290 -8.90 -9.01 0.63
N MET A 291 -8.53 -9.95 1.49
CA MET A 291 -9.49 -10.87 2.12
C MET A 291 -10.44 -10.18 3.09
N GLU A 292 -9.99 -9.14 3.79
CA GLU A 292 -10.84 -8.28 4.63
C GLU A 292 -11.39 -7.12 3.79
N PRO A 293 -12.71 -7.05 3.52
CA PRO A 293 -13.34 -5.86 2.96
C PRO A 293 -13.19 -4.65 3.88
N SER A 294 -13.42 -3.45 3.36
CA SER A 294 -13.32 -2.22 4.14
C SER A 294 -14.42 -2.15 5.22
N ALA A 295 -14.05 -1.70 6.41
CA ALA A 295 -14.97 -1.43 7.51
C ALA A 295 -14.45 -0.27 8.37
N ALA A 296 -15.38 0.44 8.99
CA ALA A 296 -15.09 1.44 10.01
C ALA A 296 -16.23 1.57 11.00
N SER A 297 -15.87 1.90 12.24
CA SER A 297 -16.77 2.38 13.28
C SER A 297 -16.41 3.82 13.61
N ALA A 298 -17.40 4.70 13.73
CA ALA A 298 -17.18 6.10 14.08
C ALA A 298 -18.07 6.52 15.25
N ARG A 299 -17.52 7.37 16.13
CA ARG A 299 -18.23 7.93 17.27
C ARG A 299 -17.88 9.41 17.44
N TRP A 300 -18.91 10.25 17.46
CA TRP A 300 -18.82 11.62 17.94
C TRP A 300 -18.95 11.62 19.46
N ASN A 301 -17.98 12.22 20.14
CA ASN A 301 -17.97 12.34 21.60
C ASN A 301 -18.71 13.62 22.02
N ASP A 302 -19.13 13.70 23.28
CA ASP A 302 -19.91 14.83 23.82
C ASP A 302 -19.17 16.18 23.76
N ASP A 303 -17.82 16.14 23.73
CA ASP A 303 -16.95 17.32 23.59
C ASP A 303 -16.78 17.79 22.13
N GLY A 304 -17.46 17.15 21.18
CA GLY A 304 -17.39 17.47 19.75
C GLY A 304 -16.21 16.85 19.01
N THR A 305 -15.41 16.00 19.65
CA THR A 305 -14.35 15.23 18.99
C THR A 305 -14.90 13.99 18.29
N LEU A 306 -14.18 13.48 17.29
CA LEU A 306 -14.51 12.28 16.53
C LEU A 306 -13.45 11.20 16.76
N THR A 307 -13.88 10.00 17.14
CA THR A 307 -13.02 8.81 17.13
C THR A 307 -13.47 7.85 16.03
N VAL A 308 -12.52 7.38 15.21
CA VAL A 308 -12.75 6.40 14.14
C VAL A 308 -11.86 5.18 14.35
N TRP A 309 -12.46 3.99 14.28
CA TRP A 309 -11.77 2.71 14.24
C TRP A 309 -11.93 2.12 12.84
N CYS A 310 -10.83 1.89 12.11
CA CYS A 310 -10.91 1.49 10.70
C CYS A 310 -9.79 0.52 10.30
N SER A 311 -9.91 -0.05 9.10
CA SER A 311 -8.85 -0.81 8.44
C SER A 311 -8.22 0.07 7.34
N ASN A 312 -7.13 0.78 7.67
CA ASN A 312 -6.49 1.77 6.78
C ASN A 312 -4.96 1.67 6.86
N ARG A 313 -4.22 2.15 5.85
CA ARG A 313 -2.74 2.08 5.81
C ARG A 313 -2.01 3.38 6.15
N ALA A 314 -2.74 4.48 6.33
CA ALA A 314 -2.22 5.82 6.53
C ALA A 314 -3.16 6.66 7.44
N PRO A 315 -3.17 6.38 8.76
CA PRO A 315 -4.16 6.96 9.68
C PRO A 315 -4.14 8.49 9.77
N PHE A 316 -2.97 9.13 9.64
CA PHE A 316 -2.88 10.60 9.61
C PHE A 316 -3.39 11.20 8.30
N SER A 317 -3.19 10.50 7.17
CA SER A 317 -3.82 10.92 5.91
C SER A 317 -5.34 10.77 6.00
N GLU A 318 -5.83 9.69 6.61
CA GLU A 318 -7.26 9.49 6.91
C GLU A 318 -7.81 10.63 7.78
N GLN A 319 -7.12 10.97 8.87
CA GLN A 319 -7.47 12.07 9.77
C GLN A 319 -7.58 13.40 9.03
N ALA A 320 -6.60 13.73 8.16
CA ALA A 320 -6.61 14.95 7.37
C ALA A 320 -7.76 14.99 6.34
N MET A 321 -8.04 13.86 5.68
CA MET A 321 -9.19 13.77 4.77
C MET A 321 -10.51 13.94 5.52
N LEU A 322 -10.69 13.26 6.65
CA LEU A 322 -11.89 13.40 7.48
C LEU A 322 -12.06 14.85 7.94
N ALA A 323 -10.99 15.51 8.38
CA ALA A 323 -10.99 16.92 8.79
C ALA A 323 -11.53 17.81 7.65
N SER A 324 -10.96 17.65 6.45
CA SER A 324 -11.36 18.40 5.27
C SER A 324 -12.80 18.13 4.85
N ALA A 325 -13.23 16.86 4.84
CA ALA A 325 -14.56 16.47 4.40
C ALA A 325 -15.66 16.86 5.39
N LEU A 326 -15.35 16.86 6.69
CA LEU A 326 -16.29 17.14 7.77
C LEU A 326 -16.29 18.61 8.21
N GLY A 327 -15.34 19.41 7.74
CA GLY A 327 -15.18 20.82 8.08
C GLY A 327 -14.77 21.06 9.53
N ILE A 328 -13.93 20.19 10.11
CA ILE A 328 -13.45 20.31 11.51
C ILE A 328 -11.92 20.17 11.58
N ASP A 329 -11.32 20.62 12.68
CA ASP A 329 -9.88 20.54 12.89
C ASP A 329 -9.41 19.09 13.01
N ALA A 330 -8.26 18.76 12.39
CA ALA A 330 -7.69 17.41 12.43
C ALA A 330 -7.37 16.93 13.85
N GLU A 331 -6.99 17.84 14.75
CA GLU A 331 -6.73 17.56 16.17
C GLU A 331 -7.96 17.07 16.94
N LYS A 332 -9.18 17.38 16.45
CA LYS A 332 -10.44 16.89 17.01
C LYS A 332 -10.78 15.49 16.52
N ILE A 333 -9.98 14.90 15.63
CA ILE A 333 -10.21 13.58 15.06
C ILE A 333 -9.13 12.63 15.53
N ARG A 334 -9.51 11.49 16.11
CA ARG A 334 -8.60 10.38 16.42
C ARG A 334 -8.91 9.20 15.52
N VAL A 335 -7.90 8.73 14.78
CA VAL A 335 -8.00 7.54 13.93
C VAL A 335 -7.19 6.41 14.57
N ILE A 336 -7.87 5.28 14.83
CA ILE A 336 -7.29 4.09 15.43
C ILE A 336 -7.41 2.96 14.41
N THR A 337 -6.28 2.58 13.81
CA THR A 337 -6.26 1.48 12.86
C THR A 337 -6.28 0.15 13.60
N GLN A 338 -7.28 -0.69 13.33
CA GLN A 338 -7.36 -2.06 13.84
C GLN A 338 -6.35 -2.96 13.09
N GLU A 339 -6.31 -4.26 13.41
CA GLU A 339 -5.59 -5.19 12.53
C GLU A 339 -6.17 -5.13 11.11
N VAL A 340 -5.30 -5.30 10.10
CA VAL A 340 -5.64 -5.10 8.69
C VAL A 340 -5.37 -6.38 7.90
N GLY A 341 -6.42 -6.96 7.34
CA GLY A 341 -6.42 -8.19 6.54
C GLY A 341 -6.00 -7.98 5.09
N GLY A 342 -4.89 -7.26 4.89
CA GLY A 342 -4.33 -6.92 3.59
C GLY A 342 -4.87 -5.63 2.97
N SER A 343 -4.13 -5.07 2.02
CA SER A 343 -4.48 -3.85 1.26
C SER A 343 -3.97 -3.96 -0.18
N PHE A 344 -2.75 -4.46 -0.39
CA PHE A 344 -2.12 -4.57 -1.71
C PHE A 344 -2.14 -3.27 -2.53
N GLY A 345 -2.26 -2.11 -1.86
CA GLY A 345 -2.30 -0.78 -2.47
C GLY A 345 -3.63 -0.03 -2.30
N THR A 346 -4.74 -0.73 -2.03
CA THR A 346 -6.06 -0.12 -1.76
C THR A 346 -6.30 0.10 -0.24
N LYS A 347 -7.56 0.23 0.20
CA LYS A 347 -8.05 0.65 1.53
C LYS A 347 -7.89 2.14 1.79
N SER A 348 -8.55 2.92 0.94
CA SER A 348 -8.62 4.37 1.02
C SER A 348 -9.86 4.88 1.80
N GLN A 349 -9.97 6.21 1.80
CA GLN A 349 -10.65 7.13 2.69
C GLN A 349 -12.20 7.15 2.73
N SER A 350 -12.91 6.15 2.19
CA SER A 350 -14.39 6.27 2.05
C SER A 350 -15.18 5.75 3.26
N VAL A 351 -14.95 4.51 3.70
CA VAL A 351 -15.81 3.88 4.72
C VAL A 351 -15.80 4.63 6.06
N SER A 352 -14.67 5.25 6.42
CA SER A 352 -14.54 6.06 7.63
C SER A 352 -15.41 7.32 7.57
N LEU A 353 -15.42 8.00 6.43
CA LEU A 353 -16.24 9.21 6.23
C LEU A 353 -17.72 8.85 6.24
N GLU A 354 -18.09 7.76 5.56
CA GLU A 354 -19.46 7.23 5.57
C GLU A 354 -19.92 6.94 7.01
N ALA A 355 -19.11 6.21 7.78
CA ALA A 355 -19.42 5.90 9.18
C ALA A 355 -19.52 7.17 10.03
N ALA A 356 -18.62 8.13 9.84
CA ALA A 356 -18.62 9.39 10.58
C ALA A 356 -19.87 10.24 10.29
N ILE A 357 -20.33 10.29 9.04
CA ILE A 357 -21.56 10.99 8.64
C ILE A 357 -22.77 10.31 9.28
N LEU A 358 -22.90 8.98 9.16
CA LEU A 358 -24.03 8.26 9.76
C LEU A 358 -24.04 8.40 11.30
N ALA A 359 -22.87 8.35 11.95
CA ALA A 359 -22.73 8.55 13.38
C ALA A 359 -23.17 9.95 13.81
N ARG A 360 -22.77 10.99 13.06
CA ARG A 360 -23.17 12.38 13.31
C ARG A 360 -24.68 12.53 13.24
N GLU A 361 -25.27 11.99 12.17
CA GLU A 361 -26.70 12.15 11.87
C GLU A 361 -27.61 11.39 12.83
N THR A 362 -27.09 10.37 13.51
CA THR A 362 -27.86 9.56 14.47
C THR A 362 -27.55 9.86 15.93
N GLY A 363 -26.44 10.54 16.21
CA GLY A 363 -25.94 10.69 17.59
C GLY A 363 -25.53 9.36 18.22
N ARG A 364 -25.22 8.34 17.40
CA ARG A 364 -24.84 6.99 17.84
C ARG A 364 -23.44 6.66 17.33
N THR A 365 -22.74 5.76 18.02
CA THR A 365 -21.63 5.04 17.39
C THR A 365 -22.18 4.21 16.25
N VAL A 366 -21.67 4.39 15.02
CA VAL A 366 -22.12 3.64 13.85
C VAL A 366 -20.97 2.87 13.22
N LYS A 367 -21.20 1.59 12.95
CA LYS A 367 -20.32 0.70 12.20
C LYS A 367 -20.85 0.48 10.79
N ILE A 368 -19.98 0.62 9.80
CA ILE A 368 -20.20 0.21 8.42
C ILE A 368 -19.18 -0.87 8.08
N ALA A 369 -19.65 -1.94 7.45
CA ALA A 369 -18.84 -3.05 6.99
C ALA A 369 -19.28 -3.40 5.56
N TYR A 370 -18.37 -3.25 4.60
CA TYR A 370 -18.69 -3.53 3.19
C TYR A 370 -18.88 -5.02 2.96
N SER A 371 -19.82 -5.35 2.07
CA SER A 371 -19.84 -6.66 1.43
C SER A 371 -18.66 -6.78 0.46
N ARG A 372 -18.37 -8.01 0.01
CA ARG A 372 -17.38 -8.23 -1.05
C ARG A 372 -17.73 -7.49 -2.34
N GLU A 373 -19.00 -7.43 -2.69
CA GLU A 373 -19.52 -6.72 -3.88
C GLU A 373 -19.32 -5.20 -3.75
N GLU A 374 -19.59 -4.64 -2.58
CA GLU A 374 -19.34 -3.21 -2.32
C GLU A 374 -17.84 -2.88 -2.38
N GLU A 375 -16.98 -3.76 -1.86
CA GLU A 375 -15.54 -3.57 -1.96
C GLU A 375 -15.08 -3.49 -3.42
N PHE A 376 -15.59 -4.38 -4.29
CA PHE A 376 -15.22 -4.42 -5.71
C PHE A 376 -15.75 -3.22 -6.50
N SER A 377 -16.91 -2.68 -6.13
CA SER A 377 -17.53 -1.54 -6.82
C SER A 377 -17.02 -0.18 -6.33
N THR A 378 -16.53 -0.10 -5.09
CA THR A 378 -16.17 1.18 -4.46
C THR A 378 -14.65 1.40 -4.34
N SER A 379 -13.88 0.32 -4.26
CA SER A 379 -12.42 0.43 -4.11
C SER A 379 -11.73 0.86 -5.39
N THR A 380 -10.54 1.43 -5.26
CA THR A 380 -9.66 1.64 -6.41
C THR A 380 -9.19 0.30 -6.98
N VAL A 381 -9.03 0.24 -8.30
CA VAL A 381 -8.40 -0.87 -9.02
C VAL A 381 -6.98 -0.52 -9.49
N ARG A 382 -6.17 -1.54 -9.84
CA ARG A 382 -5.00 -1.31 -10.71
C ARG A 382 -5.52 -0.75 -12.04
N PRO A 383 -4.98 0.36 -12.55
CA PRO A 383 -5.42 0.90 -13.82
C PRO A 383 -5.21 -0.11 -14.96
N ALA A 384 -6.09 -0.05 -15.96
CA ALA A 384 -5.81 -0.65 -17.25
C ALA A 384 -4.69 0.14 -17.93
N ALA A 385 -3.78 -0.56 -18.60
CA ALA A 385 -2.60 0.05 -19.19
C ALA A 385 -2.33 -0.50 -20.58
N LEU A 386 -1.80 0.36 -21.44
CA LEU A 386 -1.31 0.00 -22.77
C LEU A 386 0.19 0.27 -22.81
N MET A 387 0.98 -0.69 -23.30
CA MET A 387 2.40 -0.49 -23.56
C MET A 387 2.67 -0.67 -25.03
N GLU A 388 3.32 0.32 -25.64
CA GLU A 388 3.77 0.27 -27.02
C GLU A 388 5.29 0.21 -27.05
N ILE A 389 5.81 -0.73 -27.83
CA ILE A 389 7.24 -1.02 -27.88
C ILE A 389 7.66 -1.19 -29.33
N ASN A 390 8.70 -0.47 -29.73
CA ASN A 390 9.43 -0.69 -30.96
C ASN A 390 10.88 -0.99 -30.60
N ALA A 391 11.36 -2.19 -30.93
CA ALA A 391 12.74 -2.61 -30.69
C ALA A 391 13.46 -2.81 -32.02
N GLY A 392 14.62 -2.16 -32.17
CA GLY A 392 15.52 -2.39 -33.28
C GLY A 392 16.58 -3.42 -32.90
N VAL A 393 16.81 -4.40 -33.78
CA VAL A 393 17.89 -5.40 -33.65
C VAL A 393 18.81 -5.39 -34.87
N ASP A 394 20.09 -5.66 -34.65
CA ASP A 394 21.07 -5.86 -35.73
C ASP A 394 21.09 -7.30 -36.25
N GLU A 395 21.96 -7.57 -37.24
CA GLU A 395 22.13 -8.91 -37.84
C GLU A 395 22.67 -9.96 -36.85
N ALA A 396 23.30 -9.52 -35.75
CA ALA A 396 23.81 -10.40 -34.69
C ALA A 396 22.76 -10.69 -33.60
N GLY A 397 21.56 -10.10 -33.71
CA GLY A 397 20.50 -10.23 -32.70
C GLY A 397 20.73 -9.37 -31.46
N MET A 398 21.55 -8.32 -31.57
CA MET A 398 21.77 -7.33 -30.51
C MET A 398 20.77 -6.19 -30.62
N LEU A 399 20.28 -5.70 -29.48
CA LEU A 399 19.42 -4.52 -29.43
C LEU A 399 20.23 -3.28 -29.80
N VAL A 400 19.78 -2.57 -30.83
CA VAL A 400 20.35 -1.28 -31.25
C VAL A 400 19.47 -0.10 -30.82
N ALA A 401 18.15 -0.34 -30.74
CA ALA A 401 17.19 0.69 -30.35
C ALA A 401 16.05 0.13 -29.49
N TRP A 402 15.56 0.94 -28.55
CA TRP A 402 14.41 0.64 -27.71
C TRP A 402 13.55 1.89 -27.53
N ASP A 403 12.40 1.93 -28.20
CA ASP A 403 11.41 3.00 -28.05
C ASP A 403 10.15 2.44 -27.36
N TYR A 404 9.84 2.99 -26.19
CA TYR A 404 8.80 2.49 -25.29
C TYR A 404 7.90 3.60 -24.78
N THR A 405 6.59 3.38 -24.82
CA THR A 405 5.59 4.24 -24.18
C THR A 405 4.62 3.40 -23.35
N ALA A 406 4.40 3.78 -22.09
CA ALA A 406 3.33 3.22 -21.27
C ALA A 406 2.23 4.25 -21.05
N PHE A 407 0.99 3.91 -21.43
CA PHE A 407 -0.20 4.69 -21.22
C PHE A 407 -0.95 4.17 -19.99
N HIS A 408 -1.20 5.07 -19.05
CA HIS A 408 -1.96 4.83 -17.83
C HIS A 408 -1.45 3.66 -16.96
N ALA A 409 -0.13 3.45 -16.92
CA ALA A 409 0.50 2.44 -16.08
C ALA A 409 0.48 2.76 -14.56
N GLY A 410 -0.28 3.77 -14.12
CA GLY A 410 -0.37 4.21 -12.74
C GLY A 410 -1.47 5.25 -12.53
N ASP A 411 -1.68 5.67 -11.29
CA ASP A 411 -2.57 6.80 -10.91
C ASP A 411 -2.03 8.16 -11.35
N ASN A 412 -0.76 8.22 -11.74
CA ASN A 412 -0.11 9.33 -12.41
C ASN A 412 1.20 8.85 -13.06
N ALA A 413 1.79 9.69 -13.91
CA ALA A 413 3.03 9.39 -14.62
C ALA A 413 4.18 9.01 -13.67
N PHE A 414 4.27 9.66 -12.49
CA PHE A 414 5.30 9.35 -11.49
C PHE A 414 5.17 7.93 -10.93
N ARG A 415 3.96 7.41 -10.74
CA ARG A 415 3.75 6.01 -10.33
C ARG A 415 3.81 5.05 -11.50
N GLY A 416 3.38 5.49 -12.68
CA GLY A 416 3.41 4.76 -13.93
C GLY A 416 4.82 4.43 -14.41
N ARG A 417 5.83 5.24 -14.05
CA ARG A 417 7.24 5.01 -14.43
C ARG A 417 7.87 3.75 -13.85
N ARG A 418 7.32 3.19 -12.76
CA ARG A 418 7.96 2.09 -12.03
C ARG A 418 8.07 0.87 -12.95
N GLY A 419 9.27 0.35 -13.14
CA GLY A 419 9.52 -0.80 -14.03
C GLY A 419 9.43 -0.49 -15.53
N ALA A 420 9.22 0.76 -15.94
CA ALA A 420 9.20 1.17 -17.35
C ALA A 420 10.60 1.16 -17.99
N ASP A 421 11.64 1.41 -17.19
CA ASP A 421 13.02 1.40 -17.66
C ASP A 421 13.42 0.02 -18.19
N SER A 422 14.23 -0.01 -19.25
CA SER A 422 14.74 -1.24 -19.84
C SER A 422 16.09 -1.60 -19.20
N PRO A 423 16.26 -2.81 -18.65
CA PRO A 423 17.56 -3.22 -18.12
C PRO A 423 18.56 -3.59 -19.22
N TYR A 424 18.11 -3.73 -20.47
CA TYR A 424 18.91 -4.23 -21.58
C TYR A 424 19.76 -3.12 -22.20
N ASP A 425 20.93 -3.51 -22.71
CA ASP A 425 21.82 -2.61 -23.41
C ASP A 425 21.26 -2.33 -24.81
N ALA A 426 20.79 -1.10 -25.02
CA ALA A 426 20.41 -0.56 -26.32
C ALA A 426 21.01 0.85 -26.46
N PRO A 427 21.90 1.10 -27.45
CA PRO A 427 22.52 2.39 -27.69
C PRO A 427 21.52 3.54 -27.82
N GLY A 428 20.41 3.33 -28.52
CA GLY A 428 19.34 4.31 -28.68
C GLY A 428 18.13 3.96 -27.85
N THR A 429 17.97 4.56 -26.66
CA THR A 429 16.82 4.30 -25.79
C THR A 429 15.95 5.53 -25.60
N ARG A 430 14.63 5.36 -25.76
CA ARG A 430 13.60 6.37 -25.49
C ARG A 430 12.45 5.73 -24.70
N ILE A 431 12.14 6.29 -23.54
CA ILE A 431 11.16 5.74 -22.59
C ILE A 431 10.23 6.84 -22.12
N ARG A 432 8.94 6.63 -22.31
CA ARG A 432 7.87 7.59 -22.01
C ARG A 432 6.77 6.96 -21.19
N VAL A 433 6.11 7.77 -20.37
CA VAL A 433 4.87 7.41 -19.67
C VAL A 433 3.86 8.53 -19.79
N ALA A 434 2.60 8.19 -20.00
CA ALA A 434 1.50 9.15 -20.11
C ALA A 434 0.34 8.73 -19.20
N ASP A 435 -0.38 9.71 -18.70
CA ASP A 435 -1.63 9.49 -17.96
C ASP A 435 -2.80 9.45 -18.94
N SER A 436 -3.87 8.73 -18.61
CA SER A 436 -5.09 8.70 -19.43
C SER A 436 -6.31 8.71 -18.52
N PRO A 437 -7.43 9.35 -18.91
CA PRO A 437 -8.68 9.27 -18.15
C PRO A 437 -9.17 7.83 -18.00
N SER A 438 -9.70 7.49 -16.82
CA SER A 438 -10.26 6.18 -16.53
C SER A 438 -11.71 6.31 -16.03
N PRO A 439 -12.66 5.51 -16.54
CA PRO A 439 -14.03 5.47 -16.03
C PRO A 439 -14.11 4.89 -14.61
N LEU A 440 -13.11 4.08 -14.22
CA LEU A 440 -13.05 3.47 -12.90
C LEU A 440 -12.09 4.23 -11.96
N PRO A 441 -12.47 4.41 -10.68
CA PRO A 441 -11.56 4.79 -9.62
C PRO A 441 -10.37 3.84 -9.60
N HIS A 442 -9.17 4.39 -9.72
CA HIS A 442 -7.94 3.63 -9.80
C HIS A 442 -6.93 4.20 -8.81
N GLY A 443 -5.93 3.39 -8.49
CA GLY A 443 -5.00 3.72 -7.44
C GLY A 443 -3.83 2.76 -7.38
N SER A 444 -3.16 2.76 -6.23
CA SER A 444 -2.01 1.88 -6.04
C SER A 444 -2.44 0.40 -6.06
N TYR A 445 -1.69 -0.39 -6.81
CA TYR A 445 -1.68 -1.84 -6.76
C TYR A 445 -0.27 -2.32 -6.41
N ARG A 446 -0.11 -3.57 -5.99
CA ARG A 446 1.21 -4.12 -5.62
C ARG A 446 2.18 -3.98 -6.81
N SER A 447 3.32 -3.30 -6.57
CA SER A 447 4.32 -2.89 -7.57
C SER A 447 4.02 -1.62 -8.39
N LEU A 448 2.91 -0.91 -8.14
CA LEU A 448 2.47 0.24 -8.96
C LEU A 448 2.50 -0.12 -10.46
N GLY A 449 3.13 0.70 -11.31
CA GLY A 449 3.32 0.40 -12.74
C GLY A 449 4.24 -0.78 -13.03
N GLY A 450 5.04 -1.24 -12.07
CA GLY A 450 6.02 -2.31 -12.28
C GLY A 450 5.38 -3.61 -12.77
N ALA A 451 4.16 -3.91 -12.34
CA ALA A 451 3.45 -5.11 -12.78
C ALA A 451 3.13 -5.10 -14.28
N VAL A 452 2.65 -3.97 -14.80
CA VAL A 452 2.24 -3.85 -16.22
C VAL A 452 3.43 -3.57 -17.13
N ASN A 453 4.39 -2.78 -16.67
CA ASN A 453 5.59 -2.46 -17.45
C ASN A 453 6.51 -3.67 -17.60
N HIS A 454 6.71 -4.47 -16.55
CA HIS A 454 7.44 -5.73 -16.67
C HIS A 454 6.72 -6.73 -17.59
N PHE A 455 5.39 -6.78 -17.54
CA PHE A 455 4.61 -7.60 -18.47
C PHE A 455 4.86 -7.19 -19.92
N GLY A 456 4.69 -5.91 -20.28
CA GLY A 456 4.92 -5.43 -21.64
C GLY A 456 6.36 -5.67 -22.11
N ARG A 457 7.35 -5.24 -21.30
CA ARG A 457 8.77 -5.37 -21.65
C ARG A 457 9.19 -6.82 -21.79
N GLU A 458 8.97 -7.66 -20.78
CA GLU A 458 9.51 -9.02 -20.77
C GLU A 458 8.79 -9.94 -21.76
N VAL A 459 7.51 -9.71 -22.03
CA VAL A 459 6.82 -10.41 -23.13
C VAL A 459 7.38 -9.98 -24.47
N HIS A 460 7.66 -8.69 -24.68
CA HIS A 460 8.25 -8.22 -25.94
C HIS A 460 9.66 -8.79 -26.18
N ILE A 461 10.46 -8.90 -25.12
CA ILE A 461 11.76 -9.58 -25.19
C ILE A 461 11.62 -11.05 -25.62
N ASP A 462 10.62 -11.78 -25.10
CA ASP A 462 10.34 -13.14 -25.55
C ASP A 462 9.84 -13.20 -27.00
N VAL A 463 9.08 -12.21 -27.45
CA VAL A 463 8.66 -12.07 -28.86
C VAL A 463 9.88 -11.89 -29.77
N ILE A 464 10.81 -11.00 -29.40
CA ILE A 464 12.05 -10.77 -30.15
C ILE A 464 12.88 -12.06 -30.19
N ALA A 465 13.15 -12.66 -29.03
CA ALA A 465 13.94 -13.89 -28.94
C ALA A 465 13.34 -15.01 -29.81
N ARG A 466 12.01 -15.16 -29.78
CA ARG A 466 11.31 -16.15 -30.62
C ARG A 466 11.42 -15.83 -32.12
N GLN A 467 11.27 -14.57 -32.53
CA GLN A 467 11.37 -14.18 -33.93
C GLN A 467 12.78 -14.36 -34.49
N LEU A 468 13.80 -14.20 -33.64
CA LEU A 468 15.20 -14.45 -33.98
C LEU A 468 15.63 -15.90 -33.78
N GLU A 469 14.74 -16.77 -33.29
CA GLU A 469 15.02 -18.17 -32.95
C GLU A 469 16.17 -18.35 -31.92
N ILE A 470 16.32 -17.38 -31.00
CA ILE A 470 17.30 -17.40 -29.90
C ILE A 470 16.62 -17.85 -28.60
N ASP A 471 17.33 -18.62 -27.76
CA ASP A 471 16.84 -18.97 -26.42
C ASP A 471 16.52 -17.69 -25.60
N PRO A 472 15.35 -17.57 -24.95
CA PRO A 472 14.99 -16.33 -24.23
C PRO A 472 15.94 -15.94 -23.10
N LEU A 473 16.63 -16.89 -22.46
CA LEU A 473 17.68 -16.58 -21.47
C LEU A 473 18.94 -16.10 -22.18
N GLU A 474 19.32 -16.76 -23.28
CA GLU A 474 20.49 -16.38 -24.07
C GLU A 474 20.34 -14.97 -24.65
N PHE A 475 19.19 -14.65 -25.26
CA PHE A 475 18.91 -13.32 -25.79
C PHE A 475 19.05 -12.24 -24.71
N ARG A 476 18.50 -12.49 -23.52
CA ARG A 476 18.64 -11.59 -22.37
C ARG A 476 20.10 -11.43 -21.96
N LEU A 477 20.86 -12.51 -21.83
CA LEU A 477 22.27 -12.46 -21.42
C LEU A 477 23.16 -11.82 -22.49
N ASN A 478 22.83 -11.94 -23.78
CA ASN A 478 23.58 -11.26 -24.84
C ASN A 478 23.38 -9.74 -24.75
N ASN A 479 22.17 -9.29 -24.41
CA ASN A 479 21.79 -7.88 -24.38
C ASN A 479 21.78 -7.25 -22.97
N LEU A 480 22.54 -7.79 -22.01
CA LEU A 480 22.49 -7.33 -20.61
C LEU A 480 23.86 -7.37 -19.94
N SER A 481 24.49 -6.21 -19.78
CA SER A 481 25.81 -6.04 -19.17
C SER A 481 25.76 -6.00 -17.64
N HIS A 482 24.65 -5.55 -17.06
CA HIS A 482 24.58 -5.25 -15.63
C HIS A 482 24.72 -6.51 -14.75
N PRO A 483 25.77 -6.60 -13.90
CA PRO A 483 26.17 -7.86 -13.28
C PRO A 483 25.14 -8.45 -12.32
N ARG A 484 24.36 -7.60 -11.62
CA ARG A 484 23.32 -8.11 -10.70
C ARG A 484 22.10 -8.68 -11.44
N TYR A 485 21.76 -8.12 -12.61
CA TYR A 485 20.66 -8.64 -13.42
C TYR A 485 21.03 -9.99 -14.03
N ARG A 486 22.23 -10.08 -14.61
CA ARG A 486 22.79 -11.34 -15.11
C ARG A 486 22.81 -12.42 -14.03
N ARG A 487 23.34 -12.09 -12.85
CA ARG A 487 23.45 -13.03 -11.73
C ARG A 487 22.09 -13.59 -11.31
N VAL A 488 21.02 -12.79 -11.25
CA VAL A 488 19.69 -13.31 -10.86
C VAL A 488 19.11 -14.21 -11.95
N LEU A 489 19.30 -13.89 -13.23
CA LEU A 489 18.90 -14.73 -14.36
C LEU A 489 19.63 -16.07 -14.38
N GLU A 490 20.96 -16.04 -14.27
CA GLU A 490 21.81 -17.23 -14.23
C GLU A 490 21.43 -18.14 -13.05
N ASN A 491 21.23 -17.55 -11.86
CA ASN A 491 20.85 -18.29 -10.66
C ASN A 491 19.46 -18.94 -10.81
N VAL A 492 18.44 -18.20 -11.26
CA VAL A 492 17.10 -18.77 -11.37
C VAL A 492 17.04 -19.85 -12.45
N ALA A 493 17.78 -19.68 -13.55
CA ALA A 493 17.92 -20.70 -14.58
C ALA A 493 18.57 -21.98 -14.01
N ALA A 494 19.67 -21.85 -13.26
CA ALA A 494 20.35 -22.98 -12.63
C ALA A 494 19.53 -23.67 -11.52
N MET A 495 18.71 -22.92 -10.78
CA MET A 495 17.79 -23.45 -9.77
C MET A 495 16.57 -24.16 -10.37
N SER A 496 16.29 -23.93 -11.65
CA SER A 496 15.16 -24.48 -12.38
C SER A 496 15.57 -25.61 -13.34
N VAL A 497 14.61 -26.11 -14.11
CA VAL A 497 14.86 -27.08 -15.19
C VAL A 497 15.21 -26.41 -16.52
N TRP A 498 15.60 -25.13 -16.55
CA TRP A 498 15.74 -24.34 -17.79
C TRP A 498 16.59 -25.05 -18.86
N GLN A 499 17.70 -25.67 -18.47
CA GLN A 499 18.61 -26.34 -19.40
C GLN A 499 18.04 -27.65 -19.97
N SER A 500 17.17 -28.34 -19.23
CA SER A 500 16.57 -29.62 -19.65
C SER A 500 15.12 -29.47 -20.14
N ARG A 501 14.60 -28.24 -20.16
CA ARG A 501 13.18 -27.94 -20.43
C ARG A 501 12.71 -28.37 -21.82
N THR A 502 13.59 -28.37 -22.81
CA THR A 502 13.27 -28.76 -24.19
C THR A 502 12.83 -30.22 -24.29
N ASN A 503 13.32 -31.08 -23.38
CA ASN A 503 12.90 -32.48 -23.28
C ASN A 503 11.48 -32.65 -22.72
N LEU A 504 10.90 -31.59 -22.14
CA LEU A 504 9.58 -31.60 -21.50
C LEU A 504 8.46 -31.07 -22.41
N HIS A 505 8.79 -30.55 -23.60
CA HIS A 505 7.79 -30.11 -24.58
C HIS A 505 6.86 -31.25 -25.03
N VAL A 506 7.32 -32.50 -24.97
CA VAL A 506 6.51 -33.69 -25.26
C VAL A 506 5.30 -33.84 -24.32
N TYR A 507 5.31 -33.17 -23.17
CA TYR A 507 4.22 -33.16 -22.19
C TYR A 507 3.33 -31.91 -22.29
N ASN A 508 3.48 -31.10 -23.33
CA ASN A 508 2.78 -29.82 -23.49
C ASN A 508 3.00 -28.85 -22.30
N ILE A 509 4.21 -28.87 -21.75
CA ILE A 509 4.65 -27.98 -20.66
C ILE A 509 5.39 -26.79 -21.27
N GLY A 510 4.97 -25.59 -20.89
CA GLY A 510 5.63 -24.32 -21.24
C GLY A 510 6.51 -23.82 -20.09
N PHE A 511 7.53 -23.04 -20.43
CA PHE A 511 8.44 -22.41 -19.48
C PHE A 511 8.61 -20.95 -19.87
N GLY A 512 8.52 -20.05 -18.90
CA GLY A 512 8.78 -18.61 -19.10
C GLY A 512 9.95 -18.15 -18.25
N ILE A 513 10.65 -17.10 -18.69
CA ILE A 513 11.65 -16.41 -17.89
C ILE A 513 11.47 -14.90 -18.00
N ALA A 514 11.66 -14.18 -16.90
CA ALA A 514 11.56 -12.73 -16.87
C ALA A 514 12.53 -12.14 -15.85
N VAL A 515 12.91 -10.88 -16.04
CA VAL A 515 13.76 -10.12 -15.12
C VAL A 515 13.18 -8.74 -14.83
N GLY A 516 13.51 -8.16 -13.68
CA GLY A 516 13.13 -6.78 -13.34
C GLY A 516 13.84 -6.23 -12.10
N PHE A 517 13.70 -4.93 -11.89
CA PHE A 517 14.17 -4.24 -10.70
C PHE A 517 13.00 -3.56 -10.01
N ASP A 518 12.85 -3.83 -8.72
CA ASP A 518 11.76 -3.31 -7.94
C ASP A 518 12.18 -3.03 -6.49
N ALA A 519 11.80 -1.86 -5.96
CA ALA A 519 12.10 -1.45 -4.59
C ALA A 519 13.57 -1.67 -4.14
N GLY A 520 14.55 -1.41 -5.03
CA GLY A 520 15.98 -1.58 -4.70
C GLY A 520 16.51 -3.01 -4.89
N SER A 521 15.68 -3.94 -5.36
CA SER A 521 16.02 -5.36 -5.53
C SER A 521 15.99 -5.78 -6.98
N TYR A 522 16.97 -6.60 -7.37
CA TYR A 522 17.04 -7.27 -8.67
C TYR A 522 16.37 -8.62 -8.53
N VAL A 523 15.45 -8.96 -9.43
CA VAL A 523 14.66 -10.18 -9.37
C VAL A 523 14.59 -10.81 -10.75
N ALA A 524 14.68 -12.13 -10.81
CA ALA A 524 14.34 -12.92 -11.99
C ALA A 524 13.45 -14.09 -11.58
N GLN A 525 12.60 -14.55 -12.49
CA GLN A 525 11.68 -15.66 -12.27
C GLN A 525 11.70 -16.60 -13.47
N VAL A 526 11.70 -17.90 -13.19
CA VAL A 526 11.31 -18.95 -14.15
C VAL A 526 9.96 -19.50 -13.68
N VAL A 527 9.00 -19.62 -14.60
CA VAL A 527 7.66 -20.18 -14.35
C VAL A 527 7.46 -21.44 -15.17
#